data_AF-A0A1Y2NY32-F1
#
_entry.id   AF-A0A1Y2NY32-F1
#
_cell.length_a   1.000
_cell.length_b   1.000
_cell.length_c   1.000
_cell.angle_alpha   90.00
_cell.angle_beta   90.00
_cell.angle_gamma   90.00
#
_symmetry.space_group_name_H-M   'P 1'
#
loop_
_entity.id
_entity.type
_entity.pdbx_description
1 polymer ?
#
loop_
_entity_poly.entity_id
_entity_poly.type
_entity_poly.pdbx_seq_one_letter_code
_entity_poly.pdbx_strand_id
1 'polypeptide(L)'
;MDFLSAAGAEFEAAGTVLTARRALASIEGDPPVLFVGVQLASWEESARSAPMEALGRALGAVPVPWPVNLVLLDIAQDPVGDWMLEKVRPFYRREHGA
;
A
#
# COMPACT_ATOMS: atom_id res chain seq x y z
N MET A 1 -5.56 -17.42 2.29
CA MET A 1 -4.89 -16.15 2.64
C MET A 1 -5.40 -15.11 1.67
N ASP A 2 -5.86 -13.95 2.15
CA ASP A 2 -6.25 -12.86 1.27
C ASP A 2 -5.02 -12.01 0.87
N PHE A 3 -5.18 -11.20 -0.18
CA PHE A 3 -4.12 -10.36 -0.73
C PHE A 3 -3.55 -9.35 0.28
N LEU A 4 -4.37 -8.82 1.20
CA LEU A 4 -3.95 -7.79 2.16
C LEU A 4 -3.15 -8.39 3.30
N SER A 5 -3.53 -9.57 3.75
CA SER A 5 -2.74 -10.36 4.69
C SER A 5 -1.38 -10.74 4.08
N ALA A 6 -1.34 -11.14 2.80
CA ALA A 6 -0.09 -11.42 2.10
C ALA A 6 0.78 -10.17 1.95
N ALA A 7 0.21 -9.06 1.47
CA ALA A 7 0.91 -7.79 1.33
C ALA A 7 1.43 -7.27 2.68
N GLY A 8 0.64 -7.37 3.75
CA GLY A 8 1.05 -6.99 5.10
C GLY A 8 2.28 -7.78 5.59
N ALA A 9 2.32 -9.09 5.35
CA ALA A 9 3.47 -9.92 5.70
C ALA A 9 4.73 -9.53 4.91
N GLU A 10 4.59 -9.25 3.61
CA GLU A 10 5.71 -8.78 2.78
C GLU A 10 6.20 -7.39 3.21
N PHE A 11 5.29 -6.50 3.62
CA PHE A 11 5.65 -5.18 4.17
C PHE A 11 6.38 -5.27 5.50
N GLU A 12 5.96 -6.17 6.39
CA GLU A 12 6.67 -6.46 7.64
C GLU A 12 8.08 -6.99 7.37
N ALA A 13 8.21 -7.95 6.44
CA ALA A 13 9.50 -8.51 6.04
C ALA A 13 10.42 -7.46 5.40
N ALA A 14 9.86 -6.51 4.63
CA ALA A 14 10.62 -5.41 4.05
C ALA A 14 11.10 -4.39 5.11
N GLY A 15 10.37 -4.22 6.20
CA GLY A 15 10.77 -3.36 7.32
C GLY A 15 10.86 -1.87 7.02
N THR A 16 10.35 -1.40 5.88
CA THR A 16 10.37 0.02 5.46
C THR A 16 9.00 0.68 5.56
N VAL A 17 7.91 -0.09 5.51
CA VAL A 17 6.53 0.41 5.56
C VAL A 17 6.09 0.59 7.01
N LEU A 18 5.65 1.80 7.37
CA LEU A 18 5.08 2.13 8.68
C LEU A 18 3.60 1.78 8.75
N THR A 19 2.83 2.19 7.75
CA THR A 19 1.41 1.84 7.64
C THR A 19 1.03 1.61 6.19
N ALA A 20 0.04 0.75 5.97
CA ALA A 20 -0.57 0.57 4.66
C ALA A 20 -2.10 0.63 4.76
N ARG A 21 -2.70 1.30 3.78
CA ARG A 21 -4.13 1.55 3.63
C ARG A 21 -4.57 1.06 2.26
N ARG A 22 -5.84 0.67 2.16
CA ARG A 22 -6.41 0.16 0.91
C ARG A 22 -7.71 0.88 0.60
N ALA A 23 -7.82 1.37 -0.63
CA ALA A 23 -9.05 1.92 -1.17
C ALA A 23 -9.34 1.28 -2.53
N LEU A 24 -10.61 0.95 -2.78
CA LEU A 24 -11.06 0.62 -4.13
C LEU A 24 -11.77 1.87 -4.65
N ALA A 25 -11.26 2.46 -5.71
CA ALA A 25 -11.85 3.65 -6.31
C ALA A 25 -11.95 3.48 -7.83
N SER A 26 -13.01 4.03 -8.41
CA SER A 26 -13.22 4.13 -9.85
C SER A 26 -13.20 5.62 -10.20
N ILE A 27 -12.40 5.98 -11.20
CA ILE A 27 -12.25 7.36 -11.67
C ILE A 27 -13.08 7.49 -12.94
N GLU A 28 -13.99 8.46 -12.99
CA GLU A 28 -14.74 8.83 -14.22
C GLU A 28 -15.45 7.67 -14.98
N GLY A 29 -15.80 6.59 -14.28
CA GLY A 29 -16.47 5.42 -14.88
C GLY A 29 -15.53 4.34 -15.40
N ASP A 30 -14.22 4.48 -15.19
CA ASP A 30 -13.24 3.43 -15.45
C ASP A 30 -13.41 2.21 -14.53
N PRO A 31 -12.89 1.04 -14.93
CA PRO A 31 -12.84 -0.12 -14.07
C PRO A 31 -12.23 0.21 -12.71
N PRO A 32 -12.79 -0.30 -11.60
CA PRO A 32 -12.29 -0.02 -10.27
C PRO A 32 -10.82 -0.44 -10.13
N VAL A 33 -10.02 0.45 -9.55
CA VAL A 33 -8.60 0.24 -9.28
C VAL A 33 -8.40 0.08 -7.79
N LEU A 34 -7.55 -0.88 -7.41
CA LEU A 34 -7.16 -1.10 -6.03
C LEU A 34 -5.97 -0.21 -5.69
N PHE A 35 -6.23 0.88 -4.98
CA PHE A 35 -5.20 1.76 -4.45
C PHE A 35 -4.65 1.20 -3.14
N VAL A 36 -3.34 1.01 -3.09
CA VAL A 36 -2.60 0.66 -1.88
C VAL A 36 -1.74 1.85 -1.51
N GLY A 37 -2.16 2.57 -0.47
CA GLY A 37 -1.45 3.72 0.07
C GLY A 37 -0.49 3.27 1.16
N VAL A 38 0.80 3.56 1.03
CA VAL A 38 1.81 3.21 2.04
C VAL A 38 2.49 4.45 2.60
N GLN A 39 2.78 4.39 3.90
CA GLN A 39 3.65 5.33 4.58
C GLN A 39 5.01 4.69 4.84
N LEU A 40 6.10 5.38 4.54
CA LEU A 40 7.47 4.85 4.62
C LEU A 40 8.25 5.48 5.78
N ALA A 41 9.12 4.68 6.42
CA ALA A 41 9.97 5.15 7.51
C ALA A 41 11.20 5.92 7.01
N SER A 42 11.75 5.52 5.86
CA SER A 42 12.90 6.14 5.20
C SER A 42 12.57 6.40 3.73
N TRP A 43 13.20 7.43 3.17
CA TRP A 43 12.96 7.93 1.81
C TRP A 43 14.03 7.54 0.80
N GLU A 44 14.94 6.67 1.20
CA GLU A 44 15.99 6.16 0.31
C GLU A 44 15.38 5.44 -0.90
N GLU A 45 16.09 5.47 -2.03
CA GLU A 45 15.67 4.83 -3.28
C GLU A 45 15.29 3.34 -3.07
N SER A 46 16.04 2.64 -2.22
CA SER A 46 15.77 1.26 -1.80
C SER A 46 14.44 1.12 -1.04
N ALA A 47 14.09 2.10 -0.21
CA ALA A 47 12.86 2.11 0.57
C ALA A 47 11.63 2.39 -0.29
N ARG A 48 11.77 3.11 -1.42
CA ARG A 48 10.68 3.37 -2.37
C ARG A 48 10.34 2.17 -3.24
N SER A 49 11.33 1.37 -3.61
CA SER A 49 11.12 0.14 -4.39
C SER A 49 10.57 -1.02 -3.56
N ALA A 50 10.85 -1.03 -2.24
CA ALA A 50 10.45 -2.12 -1.35
C ALA A 50 8.93 -2.40 -1.31
N PRO A 51 8.01 -1.42 -1.20
CA PRO A 51 6.58 -1.67 -1.26
C PRO A 51 6.12 -2.22 -2.60
N MET A 52 6.73 -1.77 -3.70
CA MET A 52 6.37 -2.24 -5.04
C MET A 52 6.77 -3.71 -5.23
N GLU A 53 7.97 -4.08 -4.79
CA GLU A 53 8.43 -5.46 -4.77
C GLU A 53 7.56 -6.36 -3.88
N ALA A 54 7.22 -5.89 -2.67
CA ALA A 54 6.34 -6.59 -1.73
C ALA A 54 4.94 -6.83 -2.32
N LEU A 55 4.36 -5.83 -2.98
CA LEU A 55 3.08 -5.97 -3.68
C LEU A 55 3.18 -6.95 -4.86
N GLY A 56 4.28 -6.91 -5.62
CA GLY A 56 4.54 -7.86 -6.69
C GLY A 56 4.58 -9.31 -6.20
N ARG A 57 5.26 -9.57 -5.07
CA ARG A 57 5.27 -10.90 -4.42
C ARG A 57 3.89 -11.30 -3.93
N ALA A 58 3.18 -10.40 -3.25
CA ALA A 58 1.83 -10.65 -2.77
C ALA A 58 0.85 -10.95 -3.92
N LEU A 59 0.96 -10.25 -5.05
CA LEU A 59 0.18 -10.50 -6.27
C LEU A 59 0.51 -11.87 -6.90
N GLY A 60 1.79 -12.26 -6.87
CA GLY A 60 2.22 -13.59 -7.33
C GLY A 60 1.66 -14.72 -6.47
N ALA A 61 1.45 -14.48 -5.18
CA ALA A 61 0.87 -15.44 -4.25
C ALA A 61 -0.67 -15.44 -4.25
N VAL A 62 -1.29 -14.25 -4.31
CA VAL A 62 -2.73 -14.04 -4.28
C VAL A 62 -3.12 -13.03 -5.38
N PRO A 63 -3.53 -13.49 -6.56
CA PRO A 63 -3.97 -12.59 -7.61
C PRO A 63 -5.28 -11.91 -7.22
N VAL A 64 -5.41 -10.64 -7.58
CA VAL A 64 -6.65 -9.86 -7.44
C VAL A 64 -7.20 -9.50 -8.82
N PRO A 65 -8.53 -9.38 -8.97
CA PRO A 65 -9.16 -9.10 -10.27
C PRO A 65 -9.05 -7.62 -10.70
N TRP A 66 -8.53 -6.75 -9.83
CA TRP A 66 -8.38 -5.31 -10.09
C TRP A 66 -6.92 -4.93 -10.32
N PRO A 67 -6.64 -3.95 -11.18
CA PRO A 67 -5.30 -3.34 -11.25
C PRO A 67 -4.93 -2.77 -9.87
N VAL A 68 -3.68 -3.00 -9.46
CA VAL A 68 -3.15 -2.49 -8.19
C VAL A 68 -2.30 -1.26 -8.48
N ASN A 69 -2.62 -0.15 -7.81
CA ASN A 69 -1.85 1.09 -7.90
C ASN A 69 -1.26 1.44 -6.53
N LEU A 70 0.05 1.69 -6.49
CA LEU A 70 0.77 2.06 -5.27
C LEU A 70 0.77 3.58 -5.13
N VAL A 71 0.36 4.08 -3.96
CA VAL A 71 0.39 5.50 -3.62
C VAL A 71 1.32 5.72 -2.43
N LEU A 72 2.32 6.57 -2.60
CA LEU A 72 3.21 6.97 -1.51
C LEU A 72 2.59 8.14 -0.75
N LEU A 73 2.01 7.85 0.41
CA LEU A 73 1.18 8.80 1.17
C LEU A 73 1.98 9.94 1.79
N ASP A 74 3.28 9.77 2.03
CA ASP A 74 4.09 10.79 2.68
C ASP A 74 4.88 11.69 1.70
N ILE A 75 4.84 11.44 0.38
CA ILE A 75 5.63 12.17 -0.65
C ILE A 75 4.76 12.97 -1.60
N ALA A 76 3.61 12.41 -2.00
CA ALA A 76 2.75 13.02 -3.00
C ALA A 76 1.67 13.82 -2.29
N GLN A 77 1.57 15.11 -2.57
CA GLN A 77 0.34 15.88 -2.33
C GLN A 77 -0.71 15.47 -3.37
N ASP A 78 -1.12 14.21 -3.27
CA ASP A 78 -2.19 13.63 -4.07
C ASP A 78 -3.48 13.76 -3.26
N PRO A 79 -4.54 14.41 -3.79
CA PRO A 79 -5.86 14.43 -3.17
C PRO A 79 -6.35 13.03 -2.74
N VAL A 80 -5.97 11.98 -3.47
CA VAL A 80 -6.28 10.59 -3.10
C VAL A 80 -5.50 10.16 -1.86
N GLY A 81 -4.22 10.52 -1.77
CA GLY A 81 -3.37 10.20 -0.61
C GLY A 81 -3.88 10.83 0.67
N ASP A 82 -4.22 12.13 0.63
CA ASP A 82 -4.80 12.85 1.77
C ASP A 82 -6.14 12.25 2.18
N TRP A 83 -7.02 11.99 1.21
CA TRP A 83 -8.30 11.32 1.47
C TRP A 83 -8.10 9.93 2.09
N MET A 84 -7.12 9.15 1.63
CA MET A 84 -6.80 7.85 2.21
C MET A 84 -6.31 8.00 3.65
N LEU A 85 -5.45 8.97 3.94
CA LEU A 85 -4.95 9.21 5.30
C LEU A 85 -6.09 9.56 6.27
N GLU A 86 -7.05 10.39 5.84
CA GLU A 86 -8.15 10.86 6.68
C GLU A 86 -9.33 9.88 6.79
N LYS A 87 -9.68 9.20 5.70
CA LYS A 87 -10.92 8.42 5.59
C LYS A 87 -10.71 6.91 5.64
N VAL A 88 -9.52 6.43 5.28
CA VAL A 88 -9.25 5.00 5.13
C VAL A 88 -8.47 4.49 6.33
N ARG A 89 -9.01 3.44 6.97
CA ARG A 89 -8.32 2.78 8.08
C ARG A 89 -7.15 1.95 7.55
N PRO A 90 -5.97 1.99 8.20
CA PRO A 90 -4.86 1.14 7.82
C PRO A 90 -5.19 -0.32 8.12
N PHE A 91 -4.86 -1.20 7.17
CA PHE A 91 -4.96 -2.65 7.36
C PHE A 91 -3.66 -3.22 7.93
N TYR A 92 -2.54 -2.55 7.66
CA TYR A 92 -1.24 -2.87 8.19
C TYR A 92 -0.69 -1.64 8.91
N ARG A 93 -0.18 -1.87 10.11
CA ARG A 93 0.58 -0.90 10.90
C ARG A 93 1.72 -1.67 11.51
N ARG A 94 2.93 -1.23 11.23
CA ARG A 94 4.12 -1.74 11.90
C ARG A 94 4.00 -1.39 13.38
N GLU A 95 4.00 -2.38 14.24
CA GLU A 95 4.15 -2.15 15.67
C GLU A 95 5.54 -1.54 15.88
N HIS A 96 5.60 -0.26 16.24
CA HIS A 96 6.84 0.31 16.72
C HIS A 96 7.18 -0.44 18.01
N GLY A 97 8.19 -1.31 17.96
CA GLY A 97 8.84 -1.79 19.16
C GLY A 97 9.26 -0.57 19.97
N ALA A 98 8.67 -0.40 21.14
CA ALA A 98 9.01 0.62 22.12
C ALA A 98 10.44 0.42 22.64
#